data_AF-A0A7L3NBF0-F1
#
_entry.id   AF-A0A7L3NBF0-F1
#
_cell.length_a   1.000
_cell.length_b   1.000
_cell.length_c   1.000
_cell.angle_alpha   90.00
_cell.angle_beta   90.00
_cell.angle_gamma   90.00
#
_symmetry.space_group_name_H-M   'P 1'
#
loop_
_entity.id
_entity.type
_entity.pdbx_description
1 polymer ?
#
loop_
_entity_poly.entity_id
_entity_poly.type
_entity_poly.pdbx_seq_one_letter_code
_entity_poly.pdbx_strand_id
1 'polypeptide(L)'
;MDGPWVGTWRPHRPLGLVMAQFTTPGPKYSIPGTTGYLSHNPCKTRAPAYTFRGAKHPNAESCSPGPRYYIHPSITRNGKYLAPAVPMAGAPKAKIEVTPGPSDYFTERANKLLYRRVPAQSMAFRHEVKPALVPGPGAYTLPRVVGPNTVYTPASPCYSMGGKSKHNSYADDLAKTPGPAAYPKVELDIYNRRAPTYTM
;
A
#
# COMPACT_ATOMS: atom_id res chain seq x y z
N MET A 1 54.95 17.67 -59.34
CA MET A 1 54.74 18.27 -58.00
C MET A 1 54.29 17.13 -57.10
N ASP A 2 55.26 16.44 -56.52
CA ASP A 2 55.04 15.19 -55.79
C ASP A 2 54.67 15.52 -54.34
N GLY A 3 53.56 14.96 -53.86
CA GLY A 3 53.01 15.29 -52.55
C GLY A 3 53.90 14.85 -51.38
N PRO A 4 53.72 15.45 -50.18
CA PRO A 4 54.54 15.16 -49.01
C PRO A 4 54.36 13.71 -48.54
N TRP A 5 55.46 13.09 -48.10
CA TRP A 5 55.45 11.76 -47.47
C TRP A 5 54.76 11.81 -46.10
N VAL A 6 54.08 10.72 -45.74
CA VAL A 6 53.55 10.49 -44.40
C VAL A 6 54.20 9.23 -43.84
N GLY A 7 55.33 9.38 -43.15
CA GLY A 7 56.12 8.25 -42.65
C GLY A 7 56.79 7.43 -43.78
N THR A 8 56.79 6.09 -43.66
CA THR A 8 57.45 5.15 -44.59
C THR A 8 56.62 4.74 -45.80
N TRP A 9 55.41 5.29 -45.98
CA TRP A 9 54.54 4.94 -47.11
C TRP A 9 53.98 6.18 -47.81
N ARG A 10 53.67 6.05 -49.10
CA ARG A 10 53.06 7.10 -49.93
C ARG A 10 51.56 6.85 -50.11
N PRO A 11 50.69 7.80 -49.73
CA PRO A 11 49.27 7.73 -50.05
C PRO A 11 49.04 7.63 -51.56
N HIS A 12 48.35 6.57 -52.00
CA HIS A 12 47.95 6.42 -53.39
C HIS A 12 46.89 7.48 -53.72
N ARG A 13 47.07 8.22 -54.84
CA ARG A 13 46.07 9.18 -55.31
C ARG A 13 44.86 8.39 -55.83
N PRO A 14 43.62 8.65 -55.38
CA PRO A 14 42.45 7.92 -55.87
C PRO A 14 42.29 8.12 -57.38
N LEU A 15 41.98 7.04 -58.11
CA LEU A 15 41.89 7.03 -59.58
C LEU A 15 40.64 7.74 -60.14
N GLY A 16 39.73 8.19 -59.27
CA GLY A 16 38.51 8.89 -59.65
C GLY A 16 37.78 9.49 -58.45
N LEU A 17 36.74 10.26 -58.74
CA LEU A 17 35.85 10.83 -57.72
C LEU A 17 35.09 9.70 -57.03
N VAL A 18 35.18 9.64 -55.70
CA VAL A 18 34.44 8.69 -54.87
C VAL A 18 33.12 9.34 -54.46
N MET A 19 32.00 8.59 -54.43
CA MET A 19 30.68 9.12 -54.11
C MET A 19 30.61 9.89 -52.77
N ALA A 20 31.48 9.58 -51.81
CA ALA A 20 31.62 10.29 -50.54
C ALA A 20 32.12 11.75 -50.67
N GLN A 21 32.68 12.13 -51.82
CA GLN A 21 33.15 13.50 -52.12
C GLN A 21 32.02 14.40 -52.64
N PHE A 22 30.90 13.81 -53.08
CA PHE A 22 29.74 14.58 -53.50
C PHE A 22 28.86 14.84 -52.28
N THR A 23 28.68 16.12 -51.94
CA THR A 23 27.63 16.58 -51.02
C THR A 23 26.28 16.46 -51.71
N THR A 24 25.84 15.24 -51.99
CA THR A 24 24.41 14.99 -52.19
C THR A 24 23.71 15.35 -50.88
N PRO A 25 22.44 15.80 -50.89
CA PRO A 25 21.68 15.96 -49.66
C PRO A 25 21.55 14.56 -49.05
N GLY A 26 22.53 14.20 -48.22
CA GLY A 26 22.51 12.96 -47.47
C GLY A 26 21.24 12.91 -46.64
N PRO A 27 20.85 11.72 -46.16
CA PRO A 27 19.63 11.58 -45.38
C PRO A 27 19.58 12.66 -44.28
N LYS A 28 18.46 13.40 -44.22
CA LYS A 28 18.23 14.54 -43.30
C LYS A 28 18.37 14.16 -41.81
N TYR A 29 18.61 12.89 -41.51
CA TYR A 29 18.73 12.33 -40.18
C TYR A 29 20.08 11.65 -40.01
N SER A 30 20.81 12.03 -38.97
CA SER A 30 22.05 11.39 -38.58
C SER A 30 21.81 9.92 -38.23
N ILE A 31 22.50 8.99 -38.89
CA ILE A 31 22.46 7.58 -38.52
C ILE A 31 23.32 7.41 -37.25
N PRO A 32 22.75 6.92 -36.13
CA PRO A 32 23.54 6.66 -34.94
C PRO A 32 24.59 5.59 -35.21
N GLY A 33 25.80 5.81 -34.68
CA GLY A 33 26.91 4.87 -34.79
C GLY A 33 26.55 3.51 -34.18
N THR A 34 27.22 2.45 -34.63
CA THR A 34 27.07 1.10 -34.08
C THR A 34 28.20 0.73 -33.13
N THR A 35 29.02 1.71 -32.76
CA THR A 35 30.22 1.56 -31.93
C THR A 35 30.13 2.49 -30.72
N GLY A 36 30.45 1.96 -29.53
CA GLY A 36 30.50 2.74 -28.29
C GLY A 36 29.23 2.69 -27.43
N TYR A 37 29.29 3.31 -26.23
CA TYR A 37 28.15 3.39 -25.30
C TYR A 37 27.22 4.56 -25.63
N LEU A 38 27.79 5.74 -25.82
CA LEU A 38 27.03 6.93 -26.15
C LEU A 38 26.52 6.81 -27.59
N SER A 39 25.24 7.12 -27.81
CA SER A 39 24.61 7.19 -29.14
C SER A 39 24.62 5.90 -29.99
N HIS A 40 24.64 4.72 -29.36
CA HIS A 40 24.49 3.43 -30.07
C HIS A 40 23.07 3.24 -30.62
N ASN A 41 22.97 2.73 -31.84
CA ASN A 41 21.69 2.43 -32.48
C ASN A 41 20.87 1.40 -31.64
N PRO A 42 19.66 1.76 -31.15
CA PRO A 42 18.87 0.90 -30.27
C PRO A 42 18.36 -0.38 -30.95
N CYS A 43 18.27 -0.40 -32.28
CA CYS A 43 17.83 -1.57 -33.03
C CYS A 43 18.92 -2.66 -33.19
N LYS A 44 20.16 -2.39 -32.77
CA LYS A 44 21.28 -3.35 -32.89
C LYS A 44 21.78 -3.78 -31.51
N THR A 45 22.14 -5.05 -31.40
CA THR A 45 22.73 -5.60 -30.18
C THR A 45 24.00 -4.86 -29.79
N ARG A 46 24.19 -4.66 -28.50
CA ARG A 46 25.25 -3.85 -27.93
C ARG A 46 26.10 -4.69 -27.00
N ALA A 47 27.42 -4.60 -27.14
CA ALA A 47 28.33 -5.26 -26.21
C ALA A 47 28.24 -4.63 -24.79
N PRO A 48 28.42 -5.42 -23.72
CA PRO A 48 28.43 -4.91 -22.35
C PRO A 48 29.59 -3.92 -22.15
N ALA A 49 29.32 -2.83 -21.43
CA ALA A 49 30.35 -1.86 -21.06
C ALA A 49 30.80 -2.12 -19.63
N TYR A 50 32.05 -2.54 -19.46
CA TYR A 50 32.66 -2.70 -18.14
C TYR A 50 33.27 -1.37 -17.70
N THR A 51 32.72 -0.76 -16.66
CA THR A 51 33.36 0.38 -16.00
C THR A 51 34.20 -0.13 -14.84
N PHE A 52 35.50 0.17 -14.85
CA PHE A 52 36.32 0.01 -13.67
C PHE A 52 36.03 1.17 -12.73
N ARG A 53 35.84 0.87 -11.44
CA ARG A 53 35.56 1.89 -10.41
C ARG A 53 36.75 2.85 -10.35
N GLY A 54 36.51 4.14 -10.64
CA GLY A 54 37.53 5.19 -10.52
C GLY A 54 38.02 5.35 -9.07
N ALA A 55 39.23 5.91 -8.92
CA ALA A 55 39.84 6.18 -7.62
C ALA A 55 38.92 7.09 -6.76
N LYS A 56 38.85 6.80 -5.45
CA LYS A 56 38.07 7.60 -4.50
C LYS A 56 38.64 9.03 -4.44
N HIS A 57 37.77 10.03 -4.36
CA HIS A 57 38.21 11.41 -4.15
C HIS A 57 39.06 11.53 -2.88
N PRO A 58 40.11 12.39 -2.87
CA PRO A 58 40.90 12.63 -1.66
C PRO A 58 40.01 13.21 -0.56
N ASN A 59 40.19 12.72 0.67
CA ASN A 59 39.47 13.21 1.84
C ASN A 59 39.84 14.68 2.09
N ALA A 60 38.84 15.55 2.23
CA ALA A 60 39.06 16.94 2.62
C ALA A 60 39.66 16.99 4.03
N GLU A 61 40.73 17.75 4.22
CA GLU A 61 41.57 17.80 5.43
C GLU A 61 40.90 18.40 6.67
N SER A 62 39.67 18.88 6.57
CA SER A 62 38.95 19.54 7.66
C SER A 62 37.81 18.68 8.19
N CYS A 63 38.14 17.52 8.75
CA CYS A 63 37.21 16.67 9.49
C CYS A 63 37.51 16.79 10.99
N SER A 64 37.09 17.89 11.62
CA SER A 64 36.86 17.85 13.06
C SER A 64 35.70 16.88 13.33
N PRO A 65 35.61 16.21 14.48
CA PRO A 65 34.51 15.28 14.80
C PRO A 65 33.13 15.96 14.89
N GLY A 66 33.05 17.26 14.60
CA GLY A 66 31.82 18.04 14.58
C GLY A 66 31.05 17.96 13.27
N PRO A 67 29.75 18.26 13.30
CA PRO A 67 28.92 18.36 12.10
C PRO A 67 29.50 19.43 11.14
N ARG A 68 29.53 19.11 9.84
CA ARG A 68 29.97 20.04 8.78
C ARG A 68 29.08 21.29 8.66
N TYR A 69 27.89 21.27 9.25
CA TYR A 69 26.90 22.33 9.21
C TYR A 69 26.53 22.80 10.61
N TYR A 70 26.17 24.08 10.72
CA TYR A 70 25.76 24.69 11.98
C TYR A 70 24.45 24.07 12.49
N ILE A 71 24.47 23.53 13.72
CA ILE A 71 23.29 23.01 14.41
C ILE A 71 22.82 24.06 15.42
N HIS A 72 21.55 24.45 15.33
CA HIS A 72 20.98 25.41 16.28
C HIS A 72 20.93 24.80 17.70
N PRO A 73 21.39 25.51 18.76
CA PRO A 73 21.48 24.97 20.12
C PRO A 73 20.18 24.45 20.72
N SER A 74 19.04 24.89 20.20
CA SER A 74 17.73 24.42 20.67
C SER A 74 17.34 23.04 20.12
N ILE A 75 18.16 22.38 19.31
CA ILE A 75 17.85 21.05 18.75
C ILE A 75 18.47 19.98 19.66
N THR A 76 17.61 19.18 20.28
CA THR A 76 17.99 18.02 21.12
C THR A 76 17.80 16.72 20.33
N ARG A 77 18.24 15.57 20.90
CA ARG A 77 18.02 14.23 20.32
C ARG A 77 16.56 13.96 19.92
N ASN A 78 15.62 14.55 20.64
CA ASN A 78 14.18 14.33 20.45
C ASN A 78 13.51 15.45 19.61
N GLY A 79 14.29 16.37 19.04
CA GLY A 79 13.80 17.51 18.28
C GLY A 79 14.05 18.87 18.96
N LYS A 80 13.40 19.91 18.43
CA LYS A 80 13.54 21.29 18.94
C LYS A 80 12.96 21.40 20.36
N TYR A 81 13.78 21.79 21.32
CA TYR A 81 13.34 22.16 22.66
C TYR A 81 12.42 23.38 22.58
N LEU A 82 11.22 23.22 23.11
CA LEU A 82 10.26 24.30 23.35
C LEU A 82 10.02 24.34 24.85
N ALA A 83 10.04 25.54 25.44
CA ALA A 83 9.69 25.69 26.86
C ALA A 83 8.25 25.20 27.09
N PRO A 84 7.93 24.57 28.24
CA PRO A 84 6.57 24.14 28.55
C PRO A 84 5.61 25.32 28.44
N ALA A 85 4.66 25.25 27.51
CA ALA A 85 3.61 26.24 27.41
C ALA A 85 2.69 26.10 28.63
N VAL A 86 2.46 27.19 29.35
CA VAL A 86 1.42 27.22 30.39
C VAL A 86 0.09 26.98 29.69
N PRO A 87 -0.62 25.87 29.96
CA PRO A 87 -1.93 25.69 29.39
C PRO A 87 -2.82 26.82 29.89
N MET A 88 -3.43 27.58 28.97
CA MET A 88 -4.54 28.45 29.32
C MET A 88 -5.71 27.56 29.74
N ALA A 89 -5.74 27.19 31.02
CA ALA A 89 -6.85 26.47 31.60
C ALA A 89 -8.09 27.37 31.49
N GLY A 90 -9.18 26.84 30.94
CA GLY A 90 -10.46 27.54 30.88
C GLY A 90 -10.90 27.95 32.28
N ALA A 91 -11.64 29.05 32.37
CA ALA A 91 -12.13 29.57 33.65
C ALA A 91 -12.85 28.46 34.44
N PRO A 92 -12.59 28.32 35.76
CA PRO A 92 -13.28 27.35 36.59
C PRO A 92 -14.78 27.64 36.53
N LYS A 93 -15.57 26.63 36.18
CA LYS A 93 -17.03 26.74 36.24
C LYS A 93 -17.42 26.97 37.70
N ALA A 94 -18.01 28.11 38.00
CA ALA A 94 -18.60 28.39 39.30
C ALA A 94 -19.65 27.30 39.59
N LYS A 95 -19.38 26.44 40.57
CA LYS A 95 -20.39 25.49 41.06
C LYS A 95 -21.33 26.27 41.95
N ILE A 96 -22.61 26.26 41.63
CA ILE A 96 -23.64 26.75 42.55
C ILE A 96 -23.66 25.76 43.71
N GLU A 97 -23.27 26.21 44.90
CA GLU A 97 -23.40 25.42 46.11
C GLU A 97 -24.89 25.28 46.43
N VAL A 98 -25.46 24.11 46.10
CA VAL A 98 -26.84 23.79 46.44
C VAL A 98 -26.88 23.46 47.93
N THR A 99 -27.42 24.36 48.73
CA THR A 99 -27.68 24.11 50.14
C THR A 99 -28.74 23.00 50.24
N PRO A 100 -28.47 21.88 50.96
CA PRO A 100 -29.45 20.82 51.11
C PRO A 100 -30.71 21.33 51.79
N GLY A 101 -31.88 20.83 51.37
CA GLY A 101 -33.16 21.16 51.98
C GLY A 101 -33.25 20.60 53.42
N PRO A 102 -34.22 21.05 54.23
CA PRO A 102 -34.36 20.60 55.62
C PRO A 102 -34.54 19.08 55.77
N SER A 103 -35.05 18.40 54.74
CA SER A 103 -35.22 16.94 54.72
C SER A 103 -34.03 16.17 54.15
N ASP A 104 -33.02 16.84 53.57
CA ASP A 104 -31.84 16.21 52.97
C ASP A 104 -30.72 15.96 53.99
N TYR A 105 -30.88 16.47 55.22
CA TYR A 105 -29.93 16.27 56.31
C TYR A 105 -30.07 14.86 56.91
N PHE A 106 -29.08 14.01 56.67
CA PHE A 106 -28.96 12.70 57.32
C PHE A 106 -28.24 12.82 58.67
N THR A 107 -28.97 13.11 59.74
CA THR A 107 -28.43 13.24 61.11
C THR A 107 -27.73 11.97 61.60
N GLU A 108 -28.17 10.79 61.15
CA GLU A 108 -27.53 9.51 61.51
C GLU A 108 -26.07 9.41 61.03
N ARG A 109 -25.74 10.07 59.91
CA ARG A 109 -24.36 10.09 59.40
C ARG A 109 -23.46 11.03 60.21
N ALA A 110 -24.04 12.02 60.89
CA ALA A 110 -23.32 12.98 61.73
C ALA A 110 -22.79 12.35 63.02
N ASN A 111 -23.34 11.22 63.48
CA ASN A 111 -22.81 10.47 64.63
C ASN A 111 -21.33 10.06 64.44
N LYS A 112 -20.86 9.91 63.19
CA LYS A 112 -19.45 9.64 62.87
C LYS A 112 -18.52 10.82 63.18
N LEU A 113 -19.07 12.05 63.25
CA LEU A 113 -18.33 13.28 63.55
C LEU A 113 -18.29 13.54 65.06
N LEU A 114 -19.35 13.16 65.79
CA LEU A 114 -19.47 13.35 67.23
C LEU A 114 -18.67 12.32 68.05
N TYR A 115 -18.61 11.07 67.58
CA TYR A 115 -17.97 9.98 68.29
C TYR A 115 -16.79 9.40 67.51
N ARG A 116 -15.68 9.14 68.21
CA ARG A 116 -14.50 8.49 67.62
C ARG A 116 -14.87 7.08 67.15
N ARG A 117 -14.82 6.85 65.83
CA ARG A 117 -15.09 5.56 65.19
C ARG A 117 -13.79 4.87 64.78
N VAL A 118 -13.73 3.55 64.94
CA VAL A 118 -12.64 2.71 64.40
C VAL A 118 -12.63 2.82 62.86
N PRO A 119 -11.46 2.85 62.19
CA PRO A 119 -11.38 2.90 60.74
C PRO A 119 -12.19 1.76 60.09
N ALA A 120 -13.09 2.11 59.19
CA ALA A 120 -13.84 1.14 58.40
C ALA A 120 -12.96 0.64 57.25
N GLN A 121 -12.63 -0.65 57.25
CA GLN A 121 -11.89 -1.27 56.15
C GLN A 121 -12.84 -1.47 54.96
N SER A 122 -12.65 -0.73 53.87
CA SER A 122 -13.35 -0.96 52.61
C SER A 122 -12.47 -1.81 51.70
N MET A 123 -12.91 -3.02 51.35
CA MET A 123 -12.31 -3.76 50.24
C MET A 123 -12.92 -3.23 48.94
N ALA A 124 -12.11 -2.53 48.13
CA ALA A 124 -12.48 -2.19 46.77
C ALA A 124 -12.22 -3.39 45.85
N PHE A 125 -13.14 -3.66 44.92
CA PHE A 125 -12.90 -4.65 43.87
C PHE A 125 -11.80 -4.17 42.92
N ARG A 126 -11.00 -5.09 42.39
CA ARG A 126 -10.01 -4.76 41.36
C ARG A 126 -10.75 -4.33 40.09
N HIS A 127 -10.47 -3.13 39.60
CA HIS A 127 -10.95 -2.72 38.27
C HIS A 127 -10.33 -3.61 37.20
N GLU A 128 -11.15 -4.05 36.24
CA GLU A 128 -10.65 -4.79 35.09
C GLU A 128 -9.67 -3.92 34.30
N VAL A 129 -8.43 -4.41 34.17
CA VAL A 129 -7.41 -3.79 33.33
C VAL A 129 -7.81 -4.03 31.88
N LYS A 130 -8.24 -2.97 31.19
CA LYS A 130 -8.54 -3.07 29.76
C LYS A 130 -7.28 -3.53 29.02
N PRO A 131 -7.36 -4.56 28.16
CA PRO A 131 -6.22 -4.98 27.37
C PRO A 131 -5.76 -3.81 26.48
N ALA A 132 -4.45 -3.63 26.40
CA ALA A 132 -3.86 -2.62 25.54
C ALA A 132 -4.30 -2.87 24.10
N LEU A 133 -4.93 -1.87 23.45
CA LEU A 133 -5.43 -1.94 22.07
C LEU A 133 -4.30 -2.00 21.02
N VAL A 134 -3.06 -2.23 21.44
CA VAL A 134 -1.90 -2.17 20.56
C VAL A 134 -1.74 -3.54 19.91
N PRO A 135 -1.90 -3.66 18.59
CA PRO A 135 -1.64 -4.91 17.90
C PRO A 135 -0.19 -5.35 18.17
N GLY A 136 0.02 -6.65 18.40
CA GLY A 136 1.36 -7.20 18.58
C GLY A 136 2.25 -6.96 17.35
N PRO A 137 3.58 -7.13 17.46
CA PRO A 137 4.52 -6.82 16.39
C PRO A 137 4.26 -7.56 15.06
N GLY A 138 3.56 -8.70 15.08
CA GLY A 138 3.15 -9.45 13.89
C GLY A 138 1.70 -9.20 13.43
N ALA A 139 0.91 -8.40 14.16
CA ALA A 139 -0.47 -8.08 13.81
C ALA A 139 -0.59 -6.86 12.87
N TYR A 140 0.52 -6.19 12.56
CA TYR A 140 0.57 -5.16 11.54
C TYR A 140 0.57 -5.81 10.15
N THR A 141 -0.57 -5.76 9.46
CA THR A 141 -0.65 -6.15 8.05
C THR A 141 -0.39 -4.92 7.17
N LEU A 142 0.55 -5.05 6.25
CA LEU A 142 0.79 -4.02 5.25
C LEU A 142 -0.38 -4.01 4.25
N PRO A 143 -0.87 -2.83 3.84
CA PRO A 143 -1.86 -2.75 2.78
C PRO A 143 -1.30 -3.36 1.50
N ARG A 144 -2.15 -4.10 0.79
CA ARG A 144 -1.79 -4.78 -0.46
C ARG A 144 -1.27 -3.74 -1.46
N VAL A 145 -0.05 -3.94 -1.97
CA VAL A 145 0.63 -3.00 -2.89
C VAL A 145 0.32 -3.32 -4.36
N VAL A 146 -0.06 -4.56 -4.67
CA VAL A 146 -0.34 -5.02 -6.04
C VAL A 146 -1.65 -5.80 -6.11
N GLY A 147 -2.53 -5.41 -7.01
CA GLY A 147 -3.82 -6.06 -7.28
C GLY A 147 -5.02 -5.10 -7.17
N PRO A 148 -6.26 -5.61 -7.26
CA PRO A 148 -7.45 -4.81 -7.02
C PRO A 148 -7.50 -4.31 -5.56
N ASN A 149 -8.05 -3.10 -5.35
CA ASN A 149 -8.23 -2.44 -4.05
C ASN A 149 -6.93 -2.05 -3.31
N THR A 150 -5.92 -1.56 -4.04
CA THR A 150 -4.73 -0.91 -3.45
C THR A 150 -5.08 0.44 -2.84
N VAL A 151 -4.46 0.79 -1.70
CA VAL A 151 -4.75 2.05 -0.96
C VAL A 151 -4.36 3.30 -1.75
N TYR A 152 -3.31 3.22 -2.57
CA TYR A 152 -2.72 4.40 -3.22
C TYR A 152 -3.04 4.52 -4.72
N THR A 153 -3.43 3.42 -5.36
CA THR A 153 -3.69 3.37 -6.81
C THR A 153 -5.09 2.88 -7.12
N PRO A 154 -5.82 3.53 -8.04
CA PRO A 154 -7.02 2.95 -8.62
C PRO A 154 -6.60 1.78 -9.53
N ALA A 155 -7.18 0.61 -9.30
CA ALA A 155 -6.99 -0.57 -10.15
C ALA A 155 -8.20 -0.77 -11.07
N SER A 156 -7.97 -1.25 -12.29
CA SER A 156 -9.06 -1.67 -13.19
C SER A 156 -9.88 -2.81 -12.57
N PRO A 157 -11.17 -2.96 -12.93
CA PRO A 157 -12.01 -4.04 -12.42
C PRO A 157 -11.36 -5.42 -12.64
N CYS A 158 -11.19 -6.17 -11.55
CA CYS A 158 -10.70 -7.55 -11.60
C CYS A 158 -11.89 -8.49 -11.47
N TYR A 159 -12.33 -9.05 -12.60
CA TYR A 159 -13.43 -10.01 -12.61
C TYR A 159 -12.92 -11.39 -12.20
N SER A 160 -13.44 -11.92 -11.10
CA SER A 160 -13.26 -13.31 -10.72
C SER A 160 -14.55 -14.08 -10.94
N MET A 161 -14.47 -15.26 -11.55
CA MET A 161 -15.57 -16.21 -11.56
C MET A 161 -15.69 -16.82 -10.16
N GLY A 162 -16.65 -16.35 -9.37
CA GLY A 162 -16.97 -16.96 -8.08
C GLY A 162 -17.47 -18.39 -8.30
N GLY A 163 -16.94 -19.34 -7.52
CA GLY A 163 -17.46 -20.70 -7.51
C GLY A 163 -18.93 -20.71 -7.12
N LYS A 164 -19.74 -21.55 -7.78
CA LYS A 164 -21.16 -21.71 -7.42
C LYS A 164 -21.25 -22.14 -5.96
N SER A 165 -21.98 -21.38 -5.15
CA SER A 165 -22.27 -21.76 -3.77
C SER A 165 -22.98 -23.12 -3.76
N LYS A 166 -22.51 -24.05 -2.93
CA LYS A 166 -23.23 -25.31 -2.67
C LYS A 166 -24.53 -25.07 -1.91
N HIS A 167 -24.66 -23.93 -1.24
CA HIS A 167 -25.86 -23.60 -0.49
C HIS A 167 -27.05 -23.43 -1.44
N ASN A 168 -28.06 -24.29 -1.27
CA ASN A 168 -29.24 -24.43 -2.16
C ASN A 168 -28.93 -24.96 -3.56
N SER A 169 -27.93 -25.83 -3.69
CA SER A 169 -27.69 -26.52 -4.95
C SER A 169 -28.85 -27.46 -5.30
N TYR A 170 -29.12 -27.67 -6.61
CA TYR A 170 -30.13 -28.64 -7.07
C TYR A 170 -29.83 -30.08 -6.63
N ALA A 171 -28.61 -30.35 -6.17
CA ALA A 171 -28.22 -31.63 -5.58
C ALA A 171 -28.65 -31.76 -4.10
N ASP A 172 -28.80 -30.64 -3.38
CA ASP A 172 -29.26 -30.62 -1.98
C ASP A 172 -30.78 -30.46 -1.88
N ASP A 173 -31.40 -29.74 -2.81
CA ASP A 173 -32.85 -29.50 -2.83
C ASP A 173 -33.56 -30.52 -3.73
N LEU A 174 -33.80 -31.71 -3.18
CA LEU A 174 -34.51 -32.82 -3.83
C LEU A 174 -35.94 -32.45 -4.28
N ALA A 175 -36.54 -31.40 -3.72
CA ALA A 175 -37.87 -30.95 -4.11
C ALA A 175 -37.87 -30.19 -5.46
N LYS A 176 -36.71 -29.64 -5.86
CA LYS A 176 -36.57 -28.91 -7.14
C LYS A 176 -36.26 -29.81 -8.33
N THR A 177 -35.98 -31.10 -8.10
CA THR A 177 -35.70 -32.08 -9.15
C THR A 177 -36.60 -33.31 -8.97
N PRO A 178 -37.93 -33.15 -9.08
CA PRO A 178 -38.85 -34.29 -8.99
C PRO A 178 -38.44 -35.34 -10.02
N GLY A 179 -38.20 -36.56 -9.54
CA GLY A 179 -37.86 -37.68 -10.43
C GLY A 179 -38.99 -37.98 -11.42
N PRO A 180 -38.74 -38.76 -12.48
CA PRO A 180 -39.74 -39.06 -13.51
C PRO A 180 -41.03 -39.69 -12.95
N ALA A 181 -40.98 -40.33 -11.78
CA ALA A 181 -42.13 -40.90 -11.08
C ALA A 181 -42.99 -39.89 -10.31
N ALA A 182 -42.53 -38.65 -10.13
CA ALA A 182 -43.27 -37.60 -9.41
C ALA A 182 -44.22 -36.80 -10.32
N TYR A 183 -44.16 -37.00 -11.64
CA TYR A 183 -45.11 -36.43 -12.57
C TYR A 183 -46.38 -37.30 -12.64
N PRO A 184 -47.59 -36.71 -12.61
CA PRO A 184 -48.82 -37.46 -12.78
C PRO A 184 -48.86 -38.08 -14.18
N LYS A 185 -49.36 -39.32 -14.27
CA LYS A 185 -49.55 -39.99 -15.56
C LYS A 185 -50.64 -39.25 -16.34
N VAL A 186 -50.27 -38.66 -17.48
CA VAL A 186 -51.23 -38.04 -18.40
C VAL A 186 -52.00 -39.13 -19.13
N GLU A 187 -53.32 -38.99 -19.21
CA GLU A 187 -54.17 -39.92 -19.97
C GLU A 187 -53.84 -39.83 -21.46
N LEU A 188 -53.50 -40.99 -22.06
CA LEU A 188 -53.06 -41.08 -23.46
C LEU A 188 -54.20 -40.81 -24.44
N ASP A 189 -55.45 -41.01 -24.00
CA ASP A 189 -56.68 -40.85 -24.80
C ASP A 189 -56.94 -39.40 -25.23
N ILE A 190 -56.20 -38.44 -24.66
CA ILE A 190 -56.26 -37.01 -25.03
C ILE A 190 -55.64 -36.79 -26.42
N TYR A 191 -54.62 -37.57 -26.79
CA TYR A 191 -53.87 -37.40 -28.03
C TYR A 191 -53.88 -38.65 -28.93
N ASN A 192 -54.09 -39.83 -28.35
CA ASN A 192 -54.25 -41.07 -29.07
C ASN A 192 -55.72 -41.46 -29.17
N ARG A 193 -56.07 -42.15 -30.26
CA ARG A 193 -57.42 -42.66 -30.47
C ARG A 193 -57.73 -43.73 -29.41
N ARG A 194 -58.65 -43.39 -28.50
CA ARG A 194 -59.11 -44.27 -27.40
C ARG A 194 -59.60 -45.62 -27.94
N ALA A 195 -59.18 -46.71 -27.31
CA ALA A 195 -59.66 -48.05 -27.63
C ALA A 195 -61.14 -48.18 -27.22
N PRO A 196 -61.96 -48.93 -27.99
CA PRO A 196 -63.37 -49.11 -27.65
C PRO A 196 -63.51 -49.93 -26.36
N THR A 197 -64.18 -49.35 -25.36
CA THR A 197 -64.58 -50.06 -24.14
C THR A 197 -65.91 -50.76 -24.36
N TYR A 198 -65.91 -52.08 -24.25
CA TYR A 198 -67.11 -52.91 -24.25
C TYR A 198 -67.35 -53.46 -22.84
N THR A 199 -68.63 -53.56 -22.46
CA THR A 199 -69.09 -54.23 -21.24
C THR A 199 -70.07 -55.33 -21.67
N MET A 200 -69.94 -56.55 -21.11
CA MET A 200 -70.93 -57.62 -21.32
C MET A 200 -72.18 -57.41 -20.49
#